data_AF-A0A356FF00-F1
#
_entry.id   AF-A0A356FF00-F1
#
_cell.length_a   1.000
_cell.length_b   1.000
_cell.length_c   1.000
_cell.angle_alpha   90.00
_cell.angle_beta   90.00
_cell.angle_gamma   90.00
#
_symmetry.space_group_name_H-M   'P 1'
#
loop_
_entity.id
_entity.type
_entity.pdbx_description
1 polymer ?
#
loop_
_entity_poly.entity_id
_entity_poly.type
_entity_poly.pdbx_seq_one_letter_code
_entity_poly.pdbx_strand_id
1 'polypeptide(L)'
;MTKNSPGNGDWKPTDDEPAAGPLIESYSQPGSEFERHEIWALGTLNVLLLNGNQEDAQAAFDCLNAIEQRLSKFLPESDVSLLNTLGSSRPVTVGKELLELIHRSREAWELTGGAFDPTIGP
;
A
#
# COMPACT_ATOMS: atom_id res chain seq x y z
N MET A 1 -39.41 1.39 -0.33
CA MET A 1 -38.56 2.56 -0.66
C MET A 1 -37.17 2.03 -0.90
N THR A 2 -36.73 2.01 -2.16
CA THR A 2 -35.50 1.35 -2.60
C THR A 2 -34.48 2.37 -3.13
N LYS A 3 -33.21 2.02 -2.88
CA LYS A 3 -31.94 2.50 -3.48
C LYS A 3 -31.26 3.72 -2.86
N ASN A 4 -30.02 3.51 -2.42
CA ASN A 4 -28.86 4.01 -3.15
C ASN A 4 -27.66 3.06 -2.92
N SER A 5 -27.33 2.30 -3.96
CA SER A 5 -26.06 1.59 -4.11
C SER A 5 -24.98 2.61 -4.53
N PRO A 6 -23.74 2.55 -4.00
CA PRO A 6 -22.70 3.46 -4.43
C PRO A 6 -22.24 3.13 -5.86
N GLY A 7 -22.44 4.11 -6.75
CA GLY A 7 -21.62 4.43 -7.92
C GLY A 7 -20.99 3.31 -8.75
N ASN A 8 -21.71 2.86 -9.77
CA ASN A 8 -21.09 2.55 -11.07
C ASN A 8 -20.57 3.86 -11.66
N GLY A 9 -19.35 4.27 -11.30
CA GLY A 9 -18.61 5.26 -12.06
C GLY A 9 -17.92 4.56 -13.22
N ASP A 10 -18.35 4.84 -14.45
CA ASP A 10 -17.67 4.44 -15.68
C ASP A 10 -16.27 5.06 -15.72
N TRP A 11 -15.30 4.42 -15.07
CA TRP A 11 -13.89 4.67 -15.33
C TRP A 11 -13.57 4.02 -16.69
N LYS A 12 -13.32 4.86 -17.69
CA LYS A 12 -12.75 4.43 -18.96
C LYS A 12 -11.23 4.51 -18.84
N PRO A 13 -10.48 3.46 -19.24
CA PRO A 13 -9.03 3.56 -19.37
C PRO A 13 -8.71 4.74 -20.29
N THR A 14 -7.92 5.69 -19.80
CA THR A 14 -7.24 6.65 -20.67
C THR A 14 -6.18 5.89 -21.46
N ASP A 15 -5.89 6.29 -22.70
CA ASP A 15 -4.82 5.71 -23.54
C ASP A 15 -3.42 5.73 -22.87
N ASP A 16 -3.29 6.43 -21.73
CA ASP A 16 -2.22 6.31 -20.76
C ASP A 16 -2.52 5.20 -19.72
N GLU A 17 -2.70 3.95 -20.14
CA GLU A 17 -2.35 2.86 -19.22
C GLU A 17 -0.87 3.10 -18.85
N PRO A 18 -0.48 3.06 -17.56
CA PRO A 18 0.93 3.10 -17.23
C PRO A 18 1.53 1.88 -17.94
N ALA A 19 2.25 2.14 -19.03
CA ALA A 19 2.93 1.10 -19.80
C ALA A 19 3.62 0.23 -18.76
N ALA A 20 3.17 -1.02 -18.66
CA ALA A 20 3.70 -1.97 -17.71
C ALA A 20 5.20 -1.95 -17.99
N GLY A 21 5.97 -1.31 -17.09
CA GLY A 21 7.36 -0.97 -17.40
C GLY A 21 8.09 -2.23 -17.88
N PRO A 22 9.18 -2.11 -18.67
CA PRO A 22 9.74 -3.21 -19.48
C PRO A 22 9.98 -4.54 -18.74
N LEU A 23 10.02 -4.51 -17.40
CA LEU A 23 10.05 -5.68 -16.53
C LEU A 23 8.74 -6.47 -16.51
N ILE A 24 7.57 -5.86 -16.31
CA ILE A 24 6.31 -6.60 -16.10
C ILE A 24 5.92 -7.36 -17.37
N GLU A 25 5.97 -6.71 -18.54
CA GLU A 25 5.68 -7.37 -19.82
C GLU A 25 6.63 -8.55 -20.08
N SER A 26 7.90 -8.45 -19.67
CA SER A 26 8.88 -9.52 -19.89
C SER A 26 8.60 -10.78 -19.06
N TYR A 27 7.97 -10.64 -17.89
CA TYR A 27 7.66 -11.75 -16.98
C TYR A 27 6.22 -12.28 -17.09
N SER A 28 5.36 -11.64 -17.90
CA SER A 28 3.97 -12.06 -18.13
C SER A 28 3.70 -12.57 -19.55
N GLN A 29 4.75 -12.89 -20.31
CA GLN A 29 4.60 -13.40 -21.67
C GLN A 29 3.89 -14.77 -21.66
N PRO A 30 3.16 -15.11 -22.74
CA PRO A 30 2.60 -16.45 -22.93
C PRO A 30 3.67 -17.52 -22.76
N GLY A 31 3.49 -18.42 -21.79
CA GLY A 31 4.47 -19.46 -21.42
C GLY A 31 5.35 -19.14 -20.20
N SER A 32 5.18 -17.98 -19.56
CA SER A 32 5.76 -17.74 -18.23
C SER A 32 5.07 -18.59 -17.16
N GLU A 33 5.79 -18.94 -16.10
CA GLU A 33 5.22 -19.61 -14.91
C GLU A 33 4.49 -18.64 -13.97
N PHE A 34 4.34 -17.36 -14.35
CA PHE A 34 3.78 -16.33 -13.49
C PHE A 34 2.44 -15.83 -14.02
N GLU A 35 1.44 -15.80 -13.15
CA GLU A 35 0.15 -15.18 -13.40
C GLU A 35 0.16 -13.71 -12.94
N ARG A 36 -0.45 -12.83 -13.74
CA ARG A 36 -0.58 -11.40 -13.44
C ARG A 36 -1.86 -11.16 -12.65
N HIS A 37 -1.71 -10.52 -11.50
CA HIS A 37 -2.80 -10.11 -10.63
C HIS A 37 -2.70 -8.61 -10.33
N GLU A 38 -3.85 -7.95 -10.26
CA GLU A 38 -3.93 -6.50 -10.08
C GLU A 38 -4.85 -6.13 -8.93
N ILE A 39 -4.44 -5.14 -8.13
CA ILE A 39 -5.26 -4.59 -7.05
C ILE A 39 -5.00 -3.10 -6.86
N TRP A 40 -6.09 -2.34 -6.71
CA TRP A 40 -6.03 -0.97 -6.23
C TRP A 40 -5.92 -0.97 -4.71
N ALA A 41 -4.76 -0.55 -4.18
CA ALA A 41 -4.47 -0.48 -2.76
C ALA A 41 -3.37 0.55 -2.49
N LEU A 42 -3.30 1.10 -1.28
CA LEU A 42 -2.28 2.09 -0.89
C LEU A 42 -2.27 3.34 -1.80
N GLY A 43 -3.42 3.68 -2.39
CA GLY A 43 -3.58 4.82 -3.30
C GLY A 43 -2.95 4.65 -4.69
N THR A 44 -2.60 3.43 -5.10
CA THR A 44 -2.02 3.14 -6.42
C THR A 44 -2.49 1.78 -6.96
N LEU A 45 -2.21 1.52 -8.24
CA LEU A 45 -2.36 0.19 -8.83
C LEU A 45 -1.13 -0.66 -8.49
N ASN A 46 -1.35 -1.79 -7.84
CA ASN A 46 -0.31 -2.78 -7.54
C ASN A 46 -0.47 -3.95 -8.51
N VAL A 47 0.63 -4.32 -9.17
CA VAL A 47 0.70 -5.46 -10.09
C VAL A 47 1.58 -6.53 -9.46
N LEU A 48 1.04 -7.72 -9.28
CA LEU A 48 1.72 -8.88 -8.72
C LEU A 48 1.89 -9.95 -9.80
N LEU A 49 3.10 -10.48 -9.92
CA LEU A 49 3.40 -11.63 -10.77
C LEU A 49 3.70 -12.82 -9.86
N LEU A 50 2.80 -13.81 -9.85
CA LEU A 50 2.84 -14.90 -8.89
C LEU A 50 2.92 -16.24 -9.62
N ASN A 51 3.88 -17.07 -9.23
CA ASN A 51 3.88 -18.50 -9.55
C ASN A 51 3.16 -19.20 -8.40
N GLY A 52 1.83 -19.14 -8.46
CA GLY A 52 0.93 -19.57 -7.39
C GLY A 52 -0.49 -19.66 -7.93
N ASN A 53 -1.44 -19.98 -7.06
CA ASN A 53 -2.84 -20.06 -7.43
C ASN A 53 -3.62 -18.80 -6.99
N GLN A 54 -4.91 -18.79 -7.26
CA GLN A 54 -5.81 -17.70 -6.88
C GLN A 54 -5.84 -17.42 -5.37
N GLU A 55 -5.64 -18.43 -4.51
CA GLU A 55 -5.58 -18.26 -3.06
C GLU A 55 -4.29 -17.54 -2.62
N ASP A 56 -3.16 -17.85 -3.27
CA ASP A 56 -1.89 -17.15 -3.02
C ASP A 56 -2.00 -15.67 -3.40
N ALA A 57 -2.66 -15.37 -4.53
CA ALA A 57 -2.96 -14.00 -4.94
C ALA A 57 -3.86 -13.28 -3.94
N GLN A 58 -4.91 -13.96 -3.46
CA GLN A 58 -5.80 -13.38 -2.45
C GLN A 58 -5.07 -13.10 -1.13
N ALA A 59 -4.18 -14.00 -0.69
CA ALA A 59 -3.37 -13.77 0.51
C ALA A 59 -2.45 -12.55 0.37
N ALA A 60 -1.87 -12.33 -0.82
CA ALA A 60 -1.07 -11.14 -1.09
C ALA A 60 -1.91 -9.85 -1.09
N PHE A 61 -3.12 -9.91 -1.64
CA PHE A 61 -4.09 -8.80 -1.60
C PHE A 61 -4.50 -8.45 -0.17
N ASP A 62 -4.78 -9.46 0.65
CA ASP A 62 -5.12 -9.29 2.06
C ASP A 62 -3.95 -8.65 2.83
N CYS A 63 -2.71 -9.00 2.48
CA CYS A 63 -1.52 -8.37 3.04
C CYS A 63 -1.44 -6.87 2.69
N LEU A 64 -1.66 -6.50 1.42
CA LEU A 64 -1.68 -5.09 0.99
C LEU A 64 -2.76 -4.29 1.72
N ASN A 65 -3.96 -4.86 1.84
CA ASN A 65 -5.06 -4.25 2.60
C ASN A 65 -4.70 -4.08 4.08
N ALA A 66 -4.08 -5.09 4.71
CA ALA A 66 -3.66 -5.00 6.10
C ALA A 66 -2.58 -3.93 6.32
N ILE A 67 -1.65 -3.78 5.37
CA ILE A 67 -0.66 -2.68 5.39
C ILE A 67 -1.38 -1.33 5.32
N GLU A 68 -2.34 -1.17 4.41
CA GLU A 68 -3.10 0.07 4.27
C GLU A 68 -3.85 0.44 5.56
N GLN A 69 -4.57 -0.52 6.15
CA GLN A 69 -5.31 -0.30 7.40
C GLN A 69 -4.41 0.15 8.55
N ARG A 70 -3.15 -0.30 8.60
CA ARG A 70 -2.22 0.02 9.69
C ARG A 70 -1.41 1.29 9.45
N LEU A 71 -0.99 1.52 8.22
CA LEU A 71 0.00 2.55 7.88
C LEU A 71 -0.57 3.75 7.14
N SER A 72 -1.83 3.71 6.70
CA SER A 72 -2.43 4.84 6.00
C SER A 72 -2.63 6.04 6.93
N LYS A 73 -1.99 7.16 6.59
CA LYS A 73 -2.25 8.45 7.26
C LYS A 73 -3.65 9.04 6.98
N PHE A 74 -4.42 8.42 6.08
CA PHE A 74 -5.74 8.89 5.66
C PHE A 74 -6.88 8.12 6.35
N LEU A 75 -6.59 6.94 6.91
CA LEU A 75 -7.56 6.15 7.66
C LEU A 75 -7.49 6.55 9.14
N PRO A 76 -8.58 7.07 9.74
CA PRO A 76 -8.55 7.55 11.13
C PRO A 76 -8.18 6.47 12.16
N GLU A 77 -8.55 5.22 11.87
CA GLU A 77 -8.34 4.06 12.76
C GLU A 77 -6.95 3.42 12.62
N SER A 78 -6.09 3.94 11.74
CA SER A 78 -4.75 3.38 11.53
C SER A 78 -3.81 3.68 12.71
N ASP A 79 -2.85 2.79 12.95
CA ASP A 79 -1.81 2.99 13.96
C ASP A 79 -1.07 4.33 13.73
N VAL A 80 -0.83 4.70 12.46
CA VAL A 80 -0.19 5.97 12.09
C VAL A 80 -1.05 7.18 12.46
N SER A 81 -2.34 7.17 12.15
CA SER A 81 -3.25 8.28 12.46
C SER A 81 -3.41 8.46 13.97
N LEU A 82 -3.51 7.35 14.71
CA LEU A 82 -3.55 7.36 16.17
C LEU A 82 -2.25 7.91 16.76
N LEU A 83 -1.09 7.48 16.24
CA LEU A 83 0.22 7.98 16.66
C LEU A 83 0.37 9.48 16.38
N ASN A 84 -0.01 9.95 15.19
CA ASN A 84 0.05 11.37 14.84
C ASN A 84 -0.84 12.22 15.78
N THR A 85 -2.00 11.69 16.15
CA THR A 85 -2.96 12.41 17.02
C THR A 85 -2.50 12.47 18.47
N LEU A 86 -1.92 11.39 19.00
CA LEU A 86 -1.70 11.21 20.44
C LEU A 86 -0.22 11.27 20.86
N GLY A 87 0.70 11.05 19.93
CA GLY A 87 2.13 10.84 20.18
C GLY A 87 2.86 12.05 20.76
N SER A 88 2.32 13.26 20.57
CA SER A 88 2.85 14.47 21.19
C SER A 88 2.50 14.58 22.69
N SER A 89 1.46 13.88 23.14
CA SER A 89 0.88 14.01 24.47
C SER A 89 1.17 12.82 25.38
N ARG A 90 1.29 11.61 24.81
CA ARG A 90 1.51 10.38 25.57
C ARG A 90 2.14 9.27 24.71
N PRO A 91 2.79 8.27 25.33
CA PRO A 91 3.13 7.04 24.64
C PRO A 91 1.88 6.38 24.03
N VAL A 92 2.01 5.92 22.78
CA VAL A 92 0.95 5.22 22.04
C VAL A 92 1.42 3.81 21.77
N THR A 93 0.61 2.82 22.15
CA THR A 93 0.87 1.43 21.77
C THR A 93 0.54 1.29 20.29
N VAL A 94 1.54 0.91 19.51
CA VAL A 94 1.42 0.59 18.08
C VAL A 94 1.83 -0.87 17.88
N GLY A 95 1.41 -1.49 16.78
CA GLY A 95 1.87 -2.85 16.51
C GLY A 95 3.33 -2.89 16.03
N LYS A 96 3.88 -4.11 16.00
CA LYS A 96 5.31 -4.36 15.81
C LYS A 96 5.84 -3.80 14.49
N GLU A 97 5.07 -3.89 13.41
CA GLU A 97 5.47 -3.47 12.07
C GLU A 97 5.68 -1.95 12.00
N LEU A 98 4.77 -1.15 12.59
CA LEU A 98 4.94 0.31 12.62
C LEU A 98 6.13 0.69 13.52
N LEU A 99 6.32 0.01 14.65
CA LEU A 99 7.47 0.27 15.52
C LEU A 99 8.79 0.01 14.79
N GLU A 100 8.90 -1.11 14.07
CA GLU A 100 10.09 -1.42 13.27
C GLU A 100 10.27 -0.42 12.12
N LEU A 101 9.20 0.01 11.47
CA LEU A 101 9.25 1.03 10.43
C LEU A 101 9.77 2.38 10.97
N ILE A 102 9.36 2.79 12.17
CA ILE A 102 9.86 4.00 12.83
C ILE A 102 11.37 3.89 13.10
N HIS A 103 11.84 2.73 13.57
CA HIS A 103 13.26 2.50 13.77
C HIS A 103 14.05 2.60 12.47
N ARG A 104 13.60 1.94 11.40
CA ARG A 104 14.25 2.04 10.07
C ARG A 104 14.20 3.45 9.49
N SER A 105 13.10 4.17 9.71
CA SER A 105 12.94 5.56 9.25
C SER A 105 13.93 6.49 9.96
N ARG A 106 14.18 6.26 11.25
CA ARG A 106 15.21 6.96 12.00
C ARG A 106 16.61 6.63 11.49
N GLU A 107 16.93 5.36 11.25
CA GLU A 107 18.21 4.96 10.64
C GLU A 107 18.42 5.66 9.29
N ALA A 108 17.39 5.70 8.45
CA ALA A 108 17.43 6.40 7.16
C ALA A 108 17.63 7.93 7.33
N TRP A 109 16.98 8.55 8.32
CA TRP A 109 17.20 9.96 8.65
C TRP A 109 18.66 10.23 9.04
N GLU A 110 19.25 9.38 9.89
CA GLU A 110 20.65 9.48 10.31
C GLU A 110 21.61 9.31 9.12
N LEU A 111 21.39 8.28 8.29
CA LEU A 111 22.21 7.97 7.12
C LEU A 111 22.18 9.06 6.05
N THR A 112 21.05 9.75 5.91
CA THR A 112 20.86 10.79 4.91
C THR A 112 21.17 12.20 5.42
N GLY A 113 21.60 12.34 6.68
CA GLY A 113 21.82 13.65 7.30
C GLY A 113 20.55 14.51 7.36
N GLY A 114 19.38 13.87 7.50
CA GLY A 114 18.07 14.51 7.54
C GLY A 114 17.43 14.81 6.18
N ALA A 115 18.02 14.40 5.06
CA ALA A 115 17.37 14.57 3.75
C ALA A 115 16.12 13.69 3.59
N PHE A 116 16.09 12.52 4.24
CA PHE A 116 14.86 11.76 4.47
C PHE A 116 14.37 12.05 5.89
N ASP A 117 13.17 12.61 6.03
CA ASP A 117 12.55 12.86 7.34
C ASP A 117 11.06 12.47 7.32
N PRO A 118 10.65 11.44 8.08
CA PRO A 118 9.27 10.97 8.11
C PRO A 118 8.33 11.90 8.91
N THR A 119 8.85 12.95 9.55
CA THR A 119 8.10 13.86 10.45
C THR A 119 7.75 15.20 9.84
N ILE A 120 8.05 15.42 8.56
CA ILE A 120 7.77 16.69 7.84
C ILE A 120 6.27 16.97 7.62
N GLY A 121 5.40 16.02 7.97
CA GLY A 121 3.95 16.22 7.99
C GLY A 121 3.53 17.25 9.05
N PRO A 122 2.33 17.83 8.92
CA PRO A 122 1.78 18.75 9.91
C PRO A 122 1.50 18.08 11.25
#